data_AF-A0A9D7LL85-F1
#
_entry.id   AF-A0A9D7LL85-F1
#
_cell.length_a   1.000
_cell.length_b   1.000
_cell.length_c   1.000
_cell.angle_alpha   90.00
_cell.angle_beta   90.00
_cell.angle_gamma   90.00
#
_symmetry.space_group_name_H-M   'P 1'
#
loop_
_entity.id
_entity.type
_entity.pdbx_description
1 polymer ?
#
loop_
_entity_poly.entity_id
_entity_poly.type
_entity_poly.pdbx_seq_one_letter_code
_entity_poly.pdbx_strand_id
1 'polypeptide(L)' 'MTDRNDQWLGRSLMALRQLEFQGPTRFEVVTDFMQRYQMHEAGGSELTEWWIPAEDLEDLNDHIVGPIELVAEVRG' A
#
# COMPACT_ATOMS: atom_id res chain seq x y z
N MET A 1 -11.12 21.57 -4.62
CA MET A 1 -10.36 21.15 -5.80
C MET A 1 -10.05 19.69 -5.58
N THR A 2 -10.96 18.84 -6.01
CA THR A 2 -11.00 17.41 -5.68
C THR A 2 -10.29 16.68 -6.80
N ASP A 3 -9.01 16.40 -6.63
CA ASP A 3 -8.33 15.47 -7.51
C ASP A 3 -8.49 14.07 -6.91
N ARG A 4 -9.66 13.47 -7.16
CA ARG A 4 -9.86 12.03 -7.05
C ARG A 4 -9.23 11.42 -8.30
N ASN A 5 -7.93 11.20 -8.25
CA ASN A 5 -7.27 10.32 -9.20
C ASN A 5 -7.39 8.90 -8.65
N ASP A 6 -8.53 8.26 -8.94
CA ASP A 6 -8.88 6.87 -8.62
C ASP A 6 -8.01 5.87 -9.45
N GLN A 7 -6.69 6.07 -9.47
CA GLN A 7 -5.69 5.18 -10.08
C GLN A 7 -4.88 4.38 -9.06
N TRP A 8 -5.12 4.60 -7.77
CA TRP A 8 -4.53 3.79 -6.71
C TRP A 8 -5.14 2.38 -6.76
N LEU A 9 -4.31 1.36 -6.50
CA LEU A 9 -4.61 -0.09 -6.53
C LEU A 9 -4.34 -0.82 -7.87
N GLY A 10 -3.43 -0.32 -8.70
CA GLY A 10 -2.96 -1.00 -9.91
C GLY A 10 -1.93 -2.11 -9.63
N ARG A 11 -2.39 -3.37 -9.66
CA ARG A 11 -1.65 -4.65 -9.78
C ARG A 11 -1.24 -5.42 -8.52
N SER A 12 -0.78 -4.81 -7.44
CA SER A 12 -0.38 -5.59 -6.23
C SER A 12 -1.57 -6.25 -5.52
N LEU A 13 -2.74 -5.60 -5.57
CA LEU A 13 -4.01 -6.17 -5.08
C LEU A 13 -4.64 -7.20 -6.02
N MET A 14 -4.22 -7.29 -7.28
CA MET A 14 -4.80 -8.28 -8.20
C MET A 14 -4.35 -9.71 -7.87
N ALA A 15 -3.15 -9.89 -7.31
CA ALA A 15 -2.70 -11.19 -6.82
C ALA A 15 -3.50 -11.63 -5.58
N LEU A 16 -3.83 -10.70 -4.68
CA LEU A 16 -4.62 -10.97 -3.48
C LEU A 16 -6.09 -11.27 -3.79
N ARG A 17 -6.62 -10.83 -4.93
CA ARG A 17 -8.02 -11.11 -5.33
C ARG A 17 -8.29 -12.59 -5.63
N GLN A 18 -7.26 -13.41 -5.82
CA GLN A 18 -7.40 -14.88 -5.94
C GLN A 18 -7.59 -15.55 -4.57
N LEU A 19 -7.32 -14.85 -3.48
CA LEU A 19 -7.60 -15.29 -2.13
C LEU A 19 -8.91 -14.62 -1.71
N GLU A 20 -9.91 -15.38 -1.23
CA GLU A 20 -11.21 -14.86 -0.80
C GLU A 20 -11.15 -14.00 0.48
N PHE A 21 -9.99 -13.41 0.79
CA PHE A 21 -9.76 -12.62 1.98
C PHE A 21 -9.94 -11.13 1.68
N GLN A 22 -10.90 -10.51 2.38
CA GLN A 22 -11.01 -9.05 2.46
C GLN A 22 -10.42 -8.61 3.80
N GLY A 23 -9.45 -7.71 3.78
CA GLY A 23 -8.87 -7.16 5.01
C GLY A 23 -7.51 -6.48 4.81
N PRO A 24 -7.01 -5.78 5.85
CA PRO A 24 -5.72 -5.11 5.79
C PRO A 24 -4.58 -6.12 5.72
N THR A 25 -3.60 -5.83 4.86
CA THR A 25 -2.37 -6.60 4.74
C THR A 25 -1.18 -5.86 5.31
N ARG A 26 -0.24 -6.61 5.87
CA ARG A 26 1.08 -6.13 6.27
C ARG A 26 2.14 -6.74 5.37
N PHE A 27 3.11 -5.93 4.99
CA PHE A 27 4.28 -6.36 4.24
C PHE A 27 5.45 -5.45 4.62
N GLU A 28 6.66 -5.94 4.42
CA GLU A 28 7.88 -5.18 4.69
C GLU A 28 8.41 -4.58 3.39
N VAL A 29 9.03 -3.41 3.48
CA VAL A 29 9.66 -2.74 2.34
C VAL A 29 11.07 -2.35 2.76
N VAL A 30 12.01 -2.42 1.82
CA VAL A 30 13.39 -1.96 2.05
C VAL A 30 13.40 -0.51 2.53
N THR A 31 14.02 -0.25 3.69
CA THR A 31 14.06 1.08 4.32
C THR A 31 14.66 2.15 3.41
N ASP A 32 15.76 1.85 2.72
CA ASP A 32 16.45 2.79 1.82
C ASP A 32 15.58 3.21 0.63
N PHE A 33 14.65 2.35 0.20
CA PHE A 33 13.64 2.70 -0.78
C PHE A 33 12.61 3.66 -0.18
N MET A 34 12.08 3.33 1.01
CA MET A 34 11.05 4.15 1.67
C MET A 34 11.54 5.55 2.07
N GLN A 35 12.83 5.73 2.35
CA GLN A 35 13.42 7.05 2.68
C GLN A 35 13.32 8.07 1.55
N ARG A 36 13.00 7.65 0.32
CA ARG A 36 12.79 8.54 -0.83
C ARG A 36 11.47 9.31 -0.74
N TYR A 37 10.51 8.82 0.04
CA TYR A 37 9.16 9.35 0.11
C TYR A 37 8.89 10.01 1.46
N GLN A 38 8.16 11.12 1.42
CA GLN A 38 7.74 11.82 2.61
C GLN A 38 6.54 11.11 3.25
N MET A 39 6.50 11.10 4.58
CA MET A 39 5.31 10.71 5.35
C MET A 39 4.36 11.90 5.48
N HIS A 40 3.08 11.66 5.21
CA HIS A 40 2.01 12.65 5.20
C HIS A 40 0.96 12.32 6.27
N GLU A 41 0.32 13.32 6.85
CA GLU A 41 -0.86 13.13 7.70
C GLU A 41 -2.13 13.13 6.83
N ALA A 42 -2.81 11.99 6.76
CA ALA A 42 -4.01 11.79 5.94
C ALA A 42 -5.26 11.85 6.81
N GLY A 43 -5.88 13.03 6.91
CA GLY A 43 -7.19 13.19 7.57
C GLY A 43 -7.17 13.35 9.09
N GLY A 44 -6.00 13.57 9.70
CA GLY A 44 -5.82 13.87 11.13
C GLY A 44 -4.46 13.39 11.64
N SER A 45 -3.97 13.94 12.75
CA SER A 45 -2.61 13.65 13.29
C SER A 45 -2.37 12.19 13.71
N GLU A 46 -3.42 11.36 13.71
CA GLU A 46 -3.34 9.93 14.07
C GLU A 46 -3.21 9.00 12.86
N LEU A 47 -3.38 9.52 11.64
CA LEU A 47 -3.34 8.75 10.41
C LEU A 47 -2.21 9.26 9.54
N THR A 48 -1.11 8.50 9.48
CA THR A 48 0.03 8.81 8.62
C THR A 48 0.10 7.83 7.44
N GLU A 49 0.51 8.36 6.29
CA GLU A 49 0.62 7.63 5.03
C GLU A 49 1.92 7.97 4.31
N TRP A 50 2.48 7.00 3.61
CA TRP A 50 3.45 7.26 2.54
C TRP A 50 2.72 7.42 1.22
N TRP A 51 2.97 8.52 0.53
CA TRP A 51 2.42 8.75 -0.80
C TRP A 51 3.50 8.43 -1.83
N ILE A 52 3.31 7.33 -2.56
CA ILE A 52 4.25 6.84 -3.56
C ILE A 52 3.68 7.15 -4.95
N PRO A 53 4.38 7.89 -5.83
CA PRO A 53 3.89 8.18 -7.17
C PRO A 53 3.48 6.92 -7.93
N ALA A 54 2.47 7.03 -8.79
CA ALA A 54 1.93 5.86 -9.49
C ALA A 54 2.97 5.19 -10.40
N GLU A 55 3.88 5.98 -10.97
CA GLU A 55 5.02 5.53 -11.77
C GLU A 55 6.02 4.67 -11.00
N ASP A 56 6.09 4.81 -9.67
CA ASP A 56 7.04 4.09 -8.80
C ASP A 56 6.42 2.80 -8.21
N LEU A 57 5.19 2.45 -8.58
CA LEU A 57 4.51 1.26 -8.02
C LEU A 57 5.20 -0.06 -8.40
N GLU A 58 5.79 -0.12 -9.59
CA GLU A 58 6.53 -1.32 -10.02
C GLU A 58 7.81 -1.48 -9.20
N ASP A 59 8.56 -0.39 -9.01
CA ASP A 59 9.72 -0.35 -8.13
C ASP A 59 9.35 -0.67 -6.67
N LEU A 60 8.23 -0.16 -6.15
CA LEU A 60 7.74 -0.51 -4.81
C LEU A 60 7.56 -2.02 -4.68
N ASN A 61 6.93 -2.67 -5.65
CA ASN A 61 6.68 -4.12 -5.61
C ASN A 61 7.98 -4.92 -5.56
N ASP A 62 9.01 -4.49 -6.29
CA ASP A 62 10.33 -5.12 -6.28
C ASP A 62 11.06 -4.94 -4.94
N HIS A 63 10.70 -3.91 -4.16
CA HIS A 63 11.24 -3.65 -2.83
C HIS A 63 10.36 -4.18 -1.68
N ILE A 64 9.21 -4.80 -1.97
CA ILE A 64 8.48 -5.58 -0.97
C ILE A 64 9.29 -6.83 -0.65
N VAL A 65 9.60 -7.02 0.62
CA VAL A 65 10.39 -8.15 1.11
C VAL A 65 9.59 -8.97 2.12
N GLY A 66 9.92 -10.26 2.21
CA GLY A 66 9.24 -11.17 3.12
C GLY A 66 7.80 -11.50 2.71
N PRO A 67 7.03 -12.12 3.61
CA PRO A 67 5.65 -12.49 3.35
C PRO A 67 4.71 -11.28 3.39
N ILE A 68 3.62 -11.36 2.63
CA ILE A 68 2.45 -10.49 2.78
C ILE A 68 1.47 -11.22 3.70
N GLU A 69 1.16 -10.61 4.84
CA GLU A 69 0.32 -11.19 5.89
C GLU A 69 -1.04 -10.50 5.96
N LEU A 70 -2.11 -11.27 6.12
CA LEU A 70 -3.43 -10.73 6.46
C LEU A 70 -3.47 -10.40 7.96
N VAL A 71 -3.66 -9.14 8.32
CA VAL A 71 -3.66 -8.70 9.73
C VAL A 71 -5.03 -8.89 10.38
N ALA A 72 -6.10 -8.81 9.59
CA ALA A 72 -7.46 -9.09 10.03
C ALA A 72 -8.29 -9.62 8.86
N GLU A 73 -9.07 -10.66 9.11
CA GLU A 73 -10.09 -11.14 8.18
C GLU A 73 -11.38 -10.36 8.42
N VAL A 74 -11.86 -9.64 7.42
CA VAL A 74 -13.20 -9.05 7.45
C VAL A 74 -14.17 -10.12 6.95
N ARG A 75 -15.00 -10.61 7.86
CA ARG A 75 -16.11 -11.51 7.52
C ARG A 75 -17.34 -10.66 7.20
N GLY A 76 -17.84 -10.82 5.97
CA GLY A 76 -19.13 -10.28 5.54
C GLY A 76 -20.30 -11.10 6.04
#